data_AF-A0A0F8WGV8-F1
#
_entry.id   AF-A0A0F8WGV8-F1
#
_cell.length_a   1.000
_cell.length_b   1.000
_cell.length_c   1.000
_cell.angle_alpha   90.00
_cell.angle_beta   90.00
_cell.angle_gamma   90.00
#
_symmetry.space_group_name_H-M   'P 1'
#
loop_
_entity.id
_entity.type
_entity.pdbx_description
1 polymer ?
#
loop_
_entity_poly.entity_id
_entity_poly.type
_entity_poly.pdbx_seq_one_letter_code
_entity_poly.pdbx_strand_id
1 'polypeptide(L)' 'MMKKELSYALDYALKKGFQIHPNALELLERVEIKDLELTIKQIVREKSKQKRFLLNQDDLEMVEEDEVEELSQKMEKWII' A
#
# COMPACT_ATOMS: atom_id res chain seq x y z
N MET A 1 0.83 -20.45 -8.01
CA MET A 1 1.86 -20.41 -6.95
C MET A 1 1.96 -18.97 -6.50
N MET A 2 1.87 -18.69 -5.19
CA MET A 2 1.88 -17.32 -4.68
C MET A 2 3.21 -16.63 -5.05
N LYS A 3 3.16 -15.39 -5.54
CA LYS A 3 4.37 -14.65 -5.93
C LYS A 3 5.30 -14.50 -4.72
N LYS A 4 6.61 -14.71 -4.91
CA LYS A 4 7.60 -14.68 -3.82
C LYS A 4 7.65 -13.31 -3.15
N GLU A 5 7.56 -12.24 -3.93
CA GLU A 5 7.54 -10.85 -3.45
C GLU A 5 6.30 -10.56 -2.59
N LEU A 6 5.13 -11.05 -3.01
CA LEU A 6 3.89 -10.93 -2.25
C LEU A 6 3.99 -11.62 -0.89
N SER A 7 4.55 -12.83 -0.84
CA SER A 7 4.69 -13.57 0.41
C SER A 7 5.63 -12.87 1.42
N TYR A 8 6.73 -12.26 0.96
CA TYR A 8 7.58 -11.43 1.82
C TYR A 8 6.85 -10.19 2.36
N ALA A 9 6.07 -9.53 1.51
CA ALA A 9 5.33 -8.33 1.87
C ALA A 9 4.24 -8.63 2.91
N LEU A 10 3.49 -9.72 2.71
CA LEU A 10 2.47 -10.17 3.64
C LEU A 10 3.08 -10.63 4.97
N ASP A 11 4.18 -11.38 4.95
CA ASP A 11 4.91 -11.77 6.17
C ASP A 11 5.38 -10.55 6.97
N TYR A 12 5.86 -9.50 6.27
CA TYR A 12 6.22 -8.24 6.91
C TYR A 12 5.01 -7.58 7.60
N ALA A 13 3.88 -7.46 6.91
CA ALA A 13 2.66 -6.87 7.46
C ALA A 13 2.15 -7.66 8.69
N LEU A 14 2.08 -8.98 8.57
CA LEU A 14 1.65 -9.87 9.65
C LEU A 14 2.57 -9.78 10.88
N LYS A 15 3.90 -9.77 10.69
CA LYS A 15 4.87 -9.57 11.78
C LYS A 15 4.73 -8.21 12.47
N LYS A 16 4.18 -7.21 11.79
CA LYS A 16 3.85 -5.89 12.37
C LYS A 16 2.48 -5.83 13.04
N GLY A 17 1.76 -6.95 13.09
CA GLY A 17 0.44 -7.06 13.73
C GLY A 17 -0.71 -6.60 12.84
N PHE A 18 -0.50 -6.47 11.53
CA PHE A 18 -1.58 -6.14 10.60
C PHE A 18 -2.46 -7.34 10.33
N GLN A 19 -3.76 -7.10 10.29
CA GLN A 19 -4.73 -8.01 9.68
C GLN A 19 -4.93 -7.62 8.21
N ILE A 20 -5.11 -8.61 7.35
CA ILE A 20 -5.33 -8.41 5.91
C ILE A 20 -6.75 -8.84 5.60
N HIS A 21 -7.52 -7.94 4.99
CA HIS A 21 -8.87 -8.28 4.56
C HIS A 21 -8.83 -9.26 3.36
N PRO A 22 -9.72 -10.26 3.27
CA PRO A 22 -9.74 -11.23 2.16
C PRO A 22 -9.79 -10.56 0.78
N ASN A 23 -10.64 -9.53 0.61
CA ASN A 23 -10.72 -8.79 -0.66
C ASN A 23 -9.40 -8.09 -1.03
N ALA A 24 -8.66 -7.58 -0.04
CA ALA A 24 -7.36 -6.95 -0.29
C ALA A 24 -6.34 -8.00 -0.75
N LEU A 25 -6.38 -9.20 -0.17
CA LEU A 25 -5.54 -10.33 -0.60
C LEU A 25 -5.84 -10.74 -2.05
N GLU A 26 -7.13 -10.85 -2.43
CA GLU A 26 -7.50 -11.19 -3.81
C GLU A 26 -6.99 -10.17 -4.83
N LEU A 27 -6.98 -8.87 -4.48
CA LEU A 27 -6.41 -7.83 -5.34
C LEU A 27 -4.90 -7.97 -5.46
N LEU A 28 -4.21 -8.14 -4.34
CA LEU A 28 -2.76 -8.33 -4.31
C LEU A 28 -2.30 -9.54 -5.14
N GLU A 29 -3.09 -10.60 -5.19
CA GLU A 29 -2.80 -11.78 -6.02
C GLU A 29 -3.00 -11.52 -7.51
N ARG A 30 -3.99 -10.70 -7.88
CA ARG A 30 -4.32 -10.37 -9.27
C ARG A 30 -3.41 -9.30 -9.87
N VAL A 31 -2.85 -8.45 -9.04
CA VAL A 31 -2.09 -7.28 -9.47
C VAL A 31 -0.65 -7.65 -9.83
N GLU A 32 -0.20 -7.21 -11.00
CA GLU A 32 1.21 -7.23 -11.45
C GLU A 32 1.85 -5.86 -11.25
N ILE A 33 1.85 -5.37 -10.02
CA ILE A 33 2.67 -4.20 -9.66
C ILE A 33 4.13 -4.67 -9.62
N LYS A 34 4.97 -4.09 -10.49
CA LYS A 34 6.42 -4.09 -10.29
C LYS A 34 6.67 -3.40 -8.95
N ASP A 35 7.35 -4.07 -8.03
CA ASP A 35 7.66 -3.58 -6.69
C ASP A 35 6.53 -3.63 -5.65
N LEU A 36 5.60 -4.58 -5.78
CA LEU A 36 4.50 -4.81 -4.82
C LEU A 36 4.97 -4.90 -3.35
N GLU A 37 6.16 -5.47 -3.14
CA GLU A 37 6.79 -5.54 -1.82
C GLU A 37 7.06 -4.15 -1.21
N LEU A 38 7.56 -3.20 -2.02
CA LEU A 38 7.85 -1.84 -1.56
C LEU A 38 6.57 -1.10 -1.22
N THR A 39 5.55 -1.22 -2.07
CA THR A 39 4.24 -0.60 -1.87
C THR A 39 3.61 -1.04 -0.56
N ILE A 40 3.51 -2.35 -0.31
CA ILE A 40 2.93 -2.88 0.94
C ILE A 40 3.74 -2.43 2.15
N LYS A 41 5.08 -2.43 2.07
CA LYS A 41 5.94 -1.94 3.17
C LYS A 41 5.68 -0.47 3.48
N GLN A 42 5.50 0.36 2.46
CA GLN A 42 5.21 1.78 2.60
C GLN A 42 3.85 2.00 3.27
N ILE A 43 2.79 1.33 2.78
CA ILE A 43 1.45 1.36 3.38
C ILE A 43 1.51 0.95 4.86
N VAL A 44 2.13 -0.21 5.16
CA VAL A 44 2.28 -0.71 6.54
C VAL A 44 2.99 0.32 7.41
N ARG A 45 4.04 0.98 6.90
CA ARG A 45 4.80 2.01 7.64
C ARG A 45 3.94 3.23 7.94
N GLU A 46 3.21 3.76 6.97
CA GLU A 46 2.38 4.94 7.16
C GLU A 46 1.17 4.67 8.06
N LYS A 47 0.47 3.55 7.85
CA LYS A 47 -0.67 3.17 8.71
C LYS A 47 -0.24 2.83 10.14
N SER A 48 0.97 2.31 10.33
CA SER A 48 1.56 2.14 11.66
C SER A 48 1.68 3.47 12.41
N LYS A 49 2.07 4.57 11.75
CA LYS A 49 2.10 5.91 12.37
C LYS A 49 0.70 6.37 12.78
N GLN A 50 -0.31 6.00 12.00
CA GLN A 50 -1.72 6.29 12.27
C GLN A 50 -2.38 5.32 13.27
N LYS A 51 -1.65 4.32 13.78
CA LYS A 51 -2.17 3.24 14.65
C LYS A 51 -3.35 2.46 14.03
N ARG A 52 -3.37 2.35 12.70
CA ARG A 52 -4.35 1.54 11.95
C ARG A 52 -3.65 0.25 11.50
N PHE A 53 -4.14 -0.89 11.98
CA PHE A 53 -3.51 -2.21 11.77
C PHE A 53 -4.37 -3.15 10.91
N LEU A 54 -5.14 -2.58 9.99
CA LEU A 54 -5.95 -3.30 9.01
C LEU A 54 -5.54 -2.83 7.62
N LEU A 55 -5.23 -3.79 6.75
CA LEU A 55 -4.97 -3.55 5.33
C LEU A 55 -6.23 -3.94 4.54
N ASN A 56 -6.85 -2.95 3.92
CA ASN A 56 -8.08 -3.09 3.13
C ASN A 56 -7.81 -2.78 1.64
N GLN A 57 -8.87 -2.82 0.83
CA GLN A 57 -8.77 -2.54 -0.61
C GLN A 57 -8.39 -1.09 -0.88
N ASP A 58 -9.00 -0.13 -0.18
CA ASP A 58 -8.76 1.31 -0.34
C ASP A 58 -7.26 1.67 -0.18
N ASP A 59 -6.55 0.97 0.72
CA ASP A 59 -5.12 1.17 0.92
C ASP A 59 -4.26 0.83 -0.30
N LEU A 60 -4.75 -0.10 -1.13
CA LEU A 60 -4.09 -0.57 -2.33
C LEU A 60 -4.48 0.27 -3.55
N GLU A 61 -5.61 0.98 -3.50
CA GLU A 61 -6.08 1.91 -4.53
C GLU A 61 -5.40 3.29 -4.41
N MET A 62 -5.06 3.73 -3.19
CA MET A 62 -4.36 5.01 -2.94
C MET A 62 -2.97 5.13 -3.60
N VAL A 63 -2.38 4.02 -4.05
CA VAL A 63 -1.04 4.01 -4.64
C VAL A 63 -0.97 4.79 -5.95
N GLU A 64 -2.10 4.98 -6.65
CA GLU A 64 -2.19 5.84 -7.85
C GLU A 64 -2.53 7.30 -7.54
N GLU A 65 -3.18 7.61 -6.41
CA GLU A 65 -3.70 8.96 -6.12
C GLU A 65 -2.72 9.85 -5.34
N ASP A 66 -1.88 9.28 -4.46
CA ASP A 66 -0.96 10.06 -3.62
C ASP A 66 0.13 10.79 -4.44
N GLU A 67 0.56 10.25 -5.59
CA GLU A 67 1.48 10.95 -6.51
C GLU A 67 0.78 12.14 -7.21
N VAL A 68 -0.52 12.05 -7.47
CA VAL A 68 -1.30 13.09 -8.18
C VAL A 68 -1.59 14.27 -7.26
N GLU A 69 -1.95 14.01 -6.00
CA GLU A 69 -2.22 15.06 -5.00
C GLU A 69 -0.93 15.84 -4.64
N GLU A 70 0.21 15.15 -4.46
CA GLU A 70 1.48 15.82 -4.15
C GLU A 70 1.99 16.68 -5.32
N LEU A 71 1.76 16.23 -6.57
CA LEU A 71 2.06 17.01 -7.76
C LEU A 71 1.12 18.22 -7.91
N SER A 72 -0.17 18.04 -7.63
CA SER A 72 -1.17 19.12 -7.65
C SER A 72 -0.82 20.22 -6.65
N GLN A 73 -0.53 19.85 -5.39
CA GLN A 73 -0.15 20.80 -4.34
C GLN A 73 1.19 21.49 -4.62
N LYS A 74 2.14 20.77 -5.25
CA LYS A 74 3.39 21.39 -5.72
C LYS A 74 3.12 22.40 -6.82
N MET A 75 2.27 22.10 -7.80
CA MET A 75 1.95 23.01 -8.92
C MET A 75 1.20 24.26 -8.48
N GLU A 76 0.26 24.17 -7.52
CA GLU A 76 -0.43 25.33 -6.95
C GLU A 76 0.52 26.31 -6.27
N LYS A 77 1.60 25.80 -5.66
CA LYS A 77 2.61 26.60 -4.98
C LYS A 77 3.52 27.42 -5.93
N TRP A 78 3.49 27.13 -7.24
CA TRP A 78 4.22 27.89 -8.26
C TRP A 78 3.36 28.97 -8.94
N ILE A 79 2.06 29.05 -8.62
CA ILE A 79 1.09 29.98 -9.24
C ILE A 79 0.84 31.22 -8.35
N ILE A 80 1.49 31.32 -7.17
CA ILE A 80 1.43 32.50 -6.28
C ILE A 80 2.81 33.17 -6.18
#